data_AF-K9Y783-F1
#
_entry.id   AF-K9Y783-F1
#
_cell.length_a   1.000
_cell.length_b   1.000
_cell.length_c   1.000
_cell.angle_alpha   90.00
_cell.angle_beta   90.00
_cell.angle_gamma   90.00
#
_symmetry.space_group_name_H-M   'P 1'
#
loop_
_entity.id
_entity.type
_entity.pdbx_description
1 polymer ?
#
loop_
_entity_poly.entity_id
_entity_poly.type
_entity_poly.pdbx_seq_one_letter_code
_entity_poly.pdbx_strand_id
1 'polypeptide(L)'
;MSELLSGQTPIFGGSTGGLLTAAETEEKYGITWTSSQEQVFEMPTGGAAIMREGENVFYFARKEQCLALGTQLRTKFKPKIEDFKIYRIYPNGELEYLHPKDGVFPENVNEGRPYMGKIDRKIGANPDPATVKFSGKTPYEV
;
A
#
# COMPACT_ATOMS: atom_id res chain seq x y z
N MET A 1 0.19 18.82 -15.04
CA MET A 1 0.39 17.47 -14.46
C MET A 1 -0.89 16.70 -14.69
N SER A 2 -1.02 16.06 -15.85
CA SER A 2 -2.20 15.24 -16.16
C SER A 2 -2.26 14.09 -15.16
N GLU A 3 -3.36 14.00 -14.42
CA GLU A 3 -3.58 12.94 -13.43
C GLU A 3 -3.58 11.59 -14.14
N LEU A 4 -2.56 10.79 -13.84
CA LEU A 4 -2.34 9.45 -14.41
C LEU A 4 -3.35 8.42 -13.86
N LEU A 5 -4.07 8.77 -12.78
CA LEU A 5 -5.09 7.96 -12.15
C LEU A 5 -6.42 8.71 -12.20
N SER A 6 -7.50 8.02 -12.56
CA SER A 6 -8.87 8.53 -12.50
C SER A 6 -9.33 8.65 -11.05
N GLY A 7 -10.08 9.71 -10.76
CA GLY A 7 -10.75 9.89 -9.47
C GLY A 7 -10.78 11.34 -9.03
N GLN A 8 -11.55 11.60 -7.99
CA GLN A 8 -11.64 12.94 -7.40
C GLN A 8 -10.84 13.00 -6.10
N THR A 9 -10.12 14.10 -5.91
CA THR A 9 -9.42 14.32 -4.63
C THR A 9 -10.46 14.61 -3.53
N PRO A 10 -10.38 13.92 -2.37
CA PRO A 10 -11.17 14.24 -1.18
C PRO A 10 -11.08 15.71 -0.77
N ILE A 11 -12.14 16.22 -0.13
CA ILE A 11 -12.16 17.58 0.41
C ILE A 11 -11.32 17.59 1.67
N PHE A 12 -10.19 18.29 1.60
CA PHE A 12 -9.25 18.43 2.71
C PHE A 12 -8.57 19.80 2.68
N GLY A 13 -8.47 20.45 3.83
CA GLY A 13 -7.84 21.78 3.95
C GLY A 13 -6.32 21.78 3.83
N GLY A 14 -5.69 20.61 3.67
CA GLY A 14 -4.26 20.42 3.67
C GLY A 14 -3.69 20.12 5.06
N SER A 15 -2.49 19.55 5.08
CA SER A 15 -1.73 19.29 6.30
C SER A 15 -0.23 19.41 6.06
N THR A 16 0.54 19.45 7.14
CA THR A 16 2.02 19.50 7.09
C THR A 16 2.67 18.11 6.99
N GLY A 17 1.91 17.03 7.15
CA GLY A 17 2.40 15.65 7.09
C GLY A 17 2.29 14.99 5.70
N GLY A 18 2.06 15.79 4.66
CA GLY A 18 1.80 15.32 3.28
C GLY A 18 3.08 14.96 2.50
N LEU A 19 3.02 15.17 1.19
CA LEU A 19 4.13 14.89 0.27
C LEU A 19 5.31 15.85 0.52
N LEU A 20 6.52 15.31 0.55
CA LEU A 20 7.77 16.07 0.60
C LEU A 20 8.52 15.94 -0.74
N THR A 21 9.71 16.51 -0.84
CA THR A 21 10.55 16.48 -2.06
C THR A 21 10.76 15.07 -2.63
N ALA A 22 10.84 14.04 -1.78
CA ALA A 22 10.95 12.65 -2.20
C ALA A 22 9.81 12.20 -3.14
N ALA A 23 8.61 12.78 -3.01
CA ALA A 23 7.48 12.49 -3.88
C ALA A 23 7.68 12.95 -5.34
N GLU A 24 8.58 13.90 -5.55
CA GLU A 24 8.95 14.41 -6.87
C GLU A 24 10.25 13.78 -7.38
N THR A 25 11.20 13.47 -6.49
CA THR A 25 12.55 13.01 -6.89
C THR A 25 12.75 11.50 -6.87
N GLU A 26 11.97 10.74 -6.09
CA GLU A 26 12.17 9.30 -5.91
C GLU A 26 10.94 8.48 -6.29
N GLU A 27 9.84 8.63 -5.55
CA GLU A 27 8.57 7.95 -5.78
C GLU A 27 7.47 8.54 -4.88
N LYS A 28 6.22 8.37 -5.31
CA LYS A 28 5.03 8.58 -4.47
C LYS A 28 4.03 7.46 -4.70
N TYR A 29 3.02 7.39 -3.85
CA TYR A 29 2.02 6.33 -3.89
C TYR A 29 0.64 6.93 -4.11
N GLY A 30 -0.13 6.34 -5.03
CA GLY A 30 -1.53 6.69 -5.26
C GLY A 30 -2.44 5.60 -4.72
N ILE A 31 -3.55 5.97 -4.09
CA ILE A 31 -4.62 5.04 -3.75
C ILE A 31 -5.93 5.53 -4.36
N THR A 32 -6.65 4.63 -5.02
CA THR A 32 -7.99 4.87 -5.57
C THR A 32 -9.01 3.97 -4.90
N TRP A 33 -10.23 4.43 -4.66
CA TRP A 33 -11.33 3.62 -4.10
C TRP A 33 -12.68 4.21 -4.50
N THR A 34 -13.74 3.40 -4.45
CA THR A 34 -15.09 3.89 -4.74
C THR A 34 -15.88 4.03 -3.44
N SER A 35 -16.48 5.21 -3.22
CA SER A 35 -17.40 5.44 -2.11
C SER A 35 -18.83 5.56 -2.64
N SER A 36 -19.80 4.99 -1.91
CA SER A 36 -21.23 5.11 -2.24
C SER A 36 -21.85 6.44 -1.80
N GLN A 37 -21.15 7.22 -0.98
CA GLN A 37 -21.63 8.49 -0.44
C GLN A 37 -20.47 9.38 0.01
N GLU A 38 -20.73 10.68 0.15
CA GLU A 38 -19.80 11.57 0.83
C GLU A 38 -19.77 11.26 2.33
N GLN A 39 -18.58 11.02 2.88
CA GLN A 39 -18.41 10.70 4.29
C GLN A 39 -17.01 11.07 4.80
N VAL A 40 -16.92 11.30 6.12
CA VAL A 40 -15.69 11.72 6.78
C VAL A 40 -14.80 10.51 7.04
N PHE A 41 -13.50 10.67 6.81
CA PHE A 41 -12.48 9.69 7.17
C PHE A 41 -11.25 10.37 7.74
N GLU A 42 -10.44 9.61 8.47
CA GLU A 42 -9.21 10.13 9.05
C GLU A 42 -8.04 9.83 8.10
N MET A 43 -7.27 10.87 7.80
CA MET A 43 -6.08 10.77 6.98
C MET A 43 -4.94 10.10 7.77
N PRO A 44 -4.20 9.14 7.20
CA PRO A 44 -2.99 8.59 7.82
C PRO A 44 -1.90 9.64 8.13
N THR A 45 -1.96 10.78 7.46
CA THR A 45 -1.07 11.95 7.66
C THR A 45 -1.57 12.91 8.75
N GLY A 46 -2.63 12.55 9.46
CA GLY A 46 -3.31 13.37 10.45
C GLY A 46 -4.34 14.32 9.84
N GLY A 47 -5.46 14.49 10.56
CA GLY A 47 -6.60 15.31 10.15
C GLY A 47 -7.77 14.49 9.60
N ALA A 48 -8.94 15.12 9.52
CA ALA A 48 -10.13 14.54 8.91
C ALA A 48 -10.33 15.12 7.51
N ALA A 49 -10.66 14.26 6.56
CA ALA A 49 -11.01 14.62 5.19
C ALA A 49 -12.40 14.08 4.86
N ILE A 50 -13.05 14.64 3.84
CA ILE A 50 -14.34 14.16 3.34
C ILE A 50 -14.09 13.49 1.99
N MET A 51 -14.29 12.17 1.91
CA MET A 51 -14.26 11.47 0.63
C MET A 51 -15.51 11.83 -0.17
N ARG A 52 -15.38 11.90 -1.49
CA ARG A 52 -16.47 12.20 -2.41
C ARG A 52 -17.26 10.95 -2.75
N GLU A 53 -18.50 11.13 -3.19
CA GLU A 53 -19.27 10.04 -3.79
C GLU A 53 -18.66 9.65 -5.15
N GLY A 54 -18.52 8.34 -5.41
CA GLY A 54 -17.88 7.81 -6.60
C GLY A 54 -16.39 7.50 -6.42
N GLU A 55 -15.63 7.57 -7.51
CA GLU A 55 -14.20 7.22 -7.54
C GLU A 55 -13.36 8.34 -6.91
N ASN A 56 -12.63 8.00 -5.85
CA ASN A 56 -11.71 8.87 -5.15
C ASN A 56 -10.27 8.51 -5.51
N VAL A 57 -9.39 9.51 -5.50
CA VAL A 57 -7.95 9.34 -5.61
C VAL A 57 -7.24 10.19 -4.57
N PHE A 58 -6.20 9.64 -3.93
CA PHE A 58 -5.32 10.41 -3.06
C PHE A 58 -3.87 9.95 -3.18
N TYR A 59 -2.93 10.89 -2.97
CA TYR A 59 -1.49 10.64 -3.08
C TYR A 59 -0.81 10.71 -1.71
N PHE A 60 -0.04 9.68 -1.37
CA PHE A 60 0.73 9.54 -0.14
C PHE A 60 2.23 9.42 -0.42
N ALA A 61 3.04 9.74 0.59
CA ALA A 61 4.50 9.62 0.48
C ALA A 61 4.97 8.17 0.63
N ARG A 62 4.23 7.33 1.39
CA ARG A 62 4.64 5.96 1.70
C ARG A 62 3.53 4.95 1.42
N LYS A 63 3.92 3.75 0.96
CA LYS A 63 3.01 2.60 0.79
C LYS A 63 2.23 2.25 2.05
N GLU A 64 2.89 2.33 3.20
CA GLU A 64 2.30 2.02 4.51
C GLU A 64 1.06 2.88 4.81
N GLN A 65 1.09 4.17 4.45
CA GLN A 65 -0.05 5.08 4.62
C GLN A 65 -1.25 4.65 3.76
N CYS A 66 -0.99 4.21 2.52
CA CYS A 66 -2.04 3.67 1.65
C CYS A 66 -2.68 2.41 2.24
N LEU A 67 -1.88 1.50 2.79
CA LEU A 67 -2.38 0.27 3.43
C LEU A 67 -3.14 0.55 4.74
N ALA A 68 -2.69 1.55 5.52
CA ALA A 68 -3.40 2.01 6.70
C ALA A 68 -4.78 2.58 6.34
N LEU A 69 -4.86 3.40 5.28
CA LEU A 69 -6.15 3.90 4.76
C LEU A 69 -7.02 2.74 4.25
N GLY A 70 -6.46 1.82 3.46
CA GLY A 70 -7.17 0.63 2.99
C GLY A 70 -7.76 -0.23 4.13
N THR A 71 -7.03 -0.36 5.24
CA THR A 71 -7.52 -1.02 6.45
C THR A 71 -8.70 -0.26 7.06
N GLN A 72 -8.60 1.07 7.15
CA GLN A 72 -9.67 1.92 7.64
C GLN A 72 -10.93 1.81 6.76
N LEU A 73 -10.77 1.86 5.43
CA LEU A 73 -11.82 1.71 4.41
C LEU A 73 -12.60 0.38 4.57
N ARG A 74 -11.89 -0.72 4.87
CA ARG A 74 -12.49 -2.05 5.05
C ARG A 74 -13.15 -2.28 6.40
N THR A 75 -12.67 -1.61 7.45
CA THR A 75 -13.04 -1.93 8.85
C THR A 75 -14.01 -0.94 9.48
N LYS A 76 -13.88 0.36 9.17
CA LYS A 76 -14.62 1.43 9.85
C LYS A 76 -15.85 1.91 9.10
N PHE A 77 -15.98 1.60 7.81
CA PHE A 77 -17.10 2.06 6.97
C PHE A 77 -18.17 0.98 6.76
N LYS A 78 -19.41 1.44 6.62
CA LYS A 78 -20.58 0.66 6.24
C LYS A 78 -21.32 1.44 5.15
N PRO A 79 -21.37 0.96 3.90
CA PRO A 79 -20.82 -0.31 3.39
C PRO A 79 -19.28 -0.37 3.47
N LYS A 80 -18.75 -1.60 3.50
CA LYS A 80 -17.29 -1.81 3.46
C LYS A 80 -16.75 -1.44 2.09
N ILE A 81 -15.63 -0.72 2.07
CA ILE A 81 -14.96 -0.32 0.84
C ILE A 81 -13.76 -1.26 0.64
N GLU A 82 -13.95 -2.25 -0.23
CA GLU A 82 -12.98 -3.33 -0.49
C GLU A 82 -12.33 -3.20 -1.89
N ASP A 83 -12.76 -2.28 -2.74
CA ASP A 83 -12.31 -2.15 -4.13
C ASP A 83 -11.09 -1.24 -4.33
N PHE A 84 -10.41 -0.89 -3.23
CA PHE A 84 -9.29 0.04 -3.27
C PHE A 84 -8.07 -0.55 -3.99
N LYS A 85 -7.35 0.32 -4.69
CA LYS A 85 -6.19 -0.02 -5.51
C LYS A 85 -5.03 0.90 -5.15
N ILE A 86 -3.83 0.35 -4.99
CA ILE A 86 -2.62 1.10 -4.65
C ILE A 86 -1.64 1.01 -5.81
N TYR A 87 -1.09 2.17 -6.18
CA TYR A 87 -0.12 2.35 -7.24
C TYR A 87 1.14 3.01 -6.68
N ARG A 88 2.29 2.68 -7.24
CA ARG A 88 3.52 3.45 -7.10
C ARG A 88 3.71 4.29 -8.36
N ILE A 89 4.15 5.52 -8.16
CA ILE A 89 4.29 6.54 -9.20
C ILE A 89 5.72 7.03 -9.14
N TYR A 90 6.44 6.83 -10.23
CA TYR A 90 7.83 7.27 -10.36
C TYR A 90 7.92 8.71 -10.90
N PRO A 91 9.06 9.40 -10.68
CA PRO A 91 9.32 10.75 -11.20
C PRO A 91 9.20 10.86 -12.72
N ASN A 92 9.49 9.78 -13.44
CA ASN A 92 9.35 9.68 -14.89
C ASN A 92 7.89 9.58 -15.37
N GLY A 93 6.92 9.46 -14.46
CA GLY A 93 5.50 9.28 -14.75
C GLY A 93 5.05 7.83 -14.91
N GLU A 94 5.94 6.85 -14.73
CA GLU A 94 5.59 5.43 -14.79
C GLU A 94 4.73 5.03 -13.57
N LEU A 95 3.70 4.24 -13.83
CA LEU A 95 2.81 3.68 -12.82
C LEU A 95 3.06 2.18 -12.65
N GLU A 96 3.35 1.75 -11.43
CA GLU A 96 3.39 0.34 -11.04
C GLU A 96 2.15 0.02 -10.19
N TYR A 97 1.32 -0.92 -10.63
CA TYR A 97 0.21 -1.43 -9.82
C TYR A 97 0.72 -2.36 -8.71
N LEU A 98 0.48 -1.99 -7.44
CA LEU A 98 1.08 -2.66 -6.29
C LEU A 98 0.11 -3.53 -5.48
N HIS A 99 -1.16 -3.14 -5.35
CA HIS A 99 -2.09 -3.85 -4.48
C HIS A 99 -3.57 -3.63 -4.84
N PRO A 100 -4.40 -4.70 -4.82
CA PRO A 100 -4.02 -6.12 -4.81
C PRO A 100 -3.39 -6.55 -6.15
N LYS A 101 -2.11 -6.92 -6.18
CA LYS A 101 -1.34 -7.12 -7.43
C LYS A 101 -1.91 -8.22 -8.34
N ASP A 102 -2.48 -9.25 -7.74
CA ASP A 102 -3.12 -10.39 -8.41
C ASP A 102 -4.65 -10.28 -8.45
N GLY A 103 -5.20 -9.10 -8.14
CA GLY A 103 -6.65 -8.84 -8.14
C GLY A 103 -7.41 -9.43 -6.95
N VAL A 104 -6.77 -10.29 -6.16
CA VAL A 104 -7.35 -10.91 -4.95
C VAL A 104 -6.58 -10.44 -3.73
N PHE A 105 -7.28 -10.10 -2.65
CA PHE A 105 -6.60 -9.70 -1.41
C PHE A 105 -5.61 -10.78 -0.92
N PRO A 106 -4.43 -10.39 -0.40
CA PRO A 106 -3.41 -11.34 0.08
C PRO A 106 -3.89 -12.28 1.18
N GLU A 107 -4.90 -11.87 1.96
CA GLU A 107 -5.49 -12.68 3.03
C GLU A 107 -6.23 -13.92 2.50
N ASN A 108 -6.74 -13.87 1.26
CA ASN A 108 -7.43 -14.98 0.62
C ASN A 108 -6.45 -15.77 -0.25
N VAL A 109 -6.53 -17.10 -0.23
CA VAL A 109 -5.72 -17.96 -1.11
C VAL A 109 -6.14 -17.80 -2.57
N ASN A 110 -5.18 -17.83 -3.50
CA ASN A 110 -5.42 -17.77 -4.93
C ASN A 110 -4.51 -18.78 -5.64
N GLU A 111 -5.05 -19.49 -6.63
CA GLU A 111 -4.27 -20.43 -7.44
C GLU A 111 -3.26 -19.65 -8.30
N GLY A 112 -2.03 -20.16 -8.44
CA GLY A 112 -0.97 -19.52 -9.21
C GLY A 112 0.00 -18.63 -8.40
N ARG A 113 -0.19 -18.46 -7.08
CA ARG A 113 0.80 -17.80 -6.21
C ARG A 113 1.99 -18.75 -5.93
N PRO A 114 3.22 -18.44 -6.39
CA PRO A 114 4.38 -19.25 -6.05
C PRO A 114 4.81 -19.00 -4.60
N TYR A 115 5.42 -20.02 -3.99
CA TYR A 115 6.09 -19.86 -2.70
C TYR A 115 7.40 -19.07 -2.88
N MET A 116 7.38 -17.80 -2.50
CA MET A 116 8.57 -16.94 -2.49
C MET A 116 9.14 -16.88 -1.08
N GLY A 117 10.43 -17.22 -0.90
CA GLY A 117 11.10 -17.19 0.41
C GLY A 117 10.68 -18.31 1.37
N LYS A 118 10.02 -19.37 0.88
CA LYS A 118 9.70 -20.55 1.68
C LYS A 118 10.96 -21.39 1.89
N ILE A 119 11.25 -21.70 3.14
CA ILE A 119 12.32 -22.62 3.53
C ILE A 119 11.65 -23.80 4.20
N ASP A 120 11.85 -25.00 3.66
CA ASP A 120 11.21 -26.24 4.13
C ASP A 120 11.89 -26.80 5.39
N ARG A 121 11.93 -25.99 6.45
CA ARG A 121 12.39 -26.38 7.79
C ARG A 121 11.70 -25.58 8.88
N LYS A 122 11.75 -26.08 10.12
CA LYS A 122 11.34 -25.35 11.32
C LYS A 122 12.40 -24.32 11.72
N ILE A 123 11.99 -23.23 12.38
CA ILE A 123 12.90 -22.17 12.84
C ILE A 123 14.04 -22.70 13.73
N GLY A 124 13.76 -23.69 14.58
CA GLY A 124 14.77 -24.33 15.45
C GLY A 124 15.72 -25.30 14.73
N ALA A 125 15.57 -25.48 13.41
CA ALA A 125 16.49 -26.26 12.57
C ALA A 125 17.40 -25.36 11.73
N ASN A 126 17.46 -24.05 12.03
CA ASN A 126 18.50 -23.18 11.47
C ASN A 126 19.88 -23.62 12.02
N PRO A 127 20.93 -23.65 11.18
CA PRO A 127 22.28 -23.98 11.62
C PRO A 127 22.80 -22.94 12.62
N ASP A 128 23.74 -23.36 13.47
CA ASP A 128 24.40 -22.43 14.37
C ASP A 128 25.25 -21.42 13.59
N PRO A 129 25.28 -20.13 13.98
CA PRO A 129 26.10 -19.12 13.32
C PRO A 129 27.59 -19.49 13.19
N ALA A 130 28.11 -20.31 14.12
CA ALA A 130 29.49 -20.79 14.09
C ALA A 130 29.77 -21.69 12.88
N THR A 131 28.80 -22.48 12.43
CA THR A 131 28.95 -23.42 11.31
C THR A 131 28.98 -22.73 9.96
N VAL A 132 28.36 -21.55 9.85
CA VAL A 132 28.31 -20.71 8.64
C VAL A 132 29.28 -19.52 8.70
N LYS A 133 30.19 -19.52 9.68
CA LYS A 133 31.16 -18.43 9.88
C LYS A 133 32.05 -18.27 8.64
N PHE A 134 32.33 -17.02 8.26
CA PHE A 134 33.14 -16.65 7.10
C PHE A 134 32.58 -17.11 5.73
N SER A 135 31.37 -17.66 5.67
CA SER A 135 30.71 -18.04 4.42
C SER A 135 30.10 -16.84 3.67
N GLY A 136 29.94 -15.70 4.34
CA GLY A 136 29.19 -14.54 3.83
C GLY A 136 27.67 -14.74 3.83
N LYS A 137 27.17 -15.89 4.30
CA LYS A 137 25.75 -16.20 4.39
C LYS A 137 25.25 -16.15 5.82
N THR A 138 23.95 -15.90 5.97
CA THR A 138 23.29 -15.89 7.27
C THR A 138 22.63 -17.25 7.58
N PRO A 139 22.50 -17.63 8.87
CA PRO A 139 21.91 -18.92 9.23
C PRO A 139 20.51 -19.18 8.70
N TYR A 140 19.69 -18.15 8.50
CA TYR A 140 18.33 -18.33 8.00
C TYR A 140 18.30 -18.58 6.49
N GLU A 141 19.33 -18.20 5.74
CA GLU A 141 19.44 -18.43 4.28
C GLU A 141 19.96 -19.82 3.91
N VAL A 142 20.74 -20.44 4.80
CA VAL A 142 21.44 -21.72 4.58
C VAL A 142 20.70 -22.86 5.23
#